data_AF-A0A6N7V7X0-F1
#
_entry.id   AF-A0A6N7V7X0-F1
#
_cell.length_a   1.000
_cell.length_b   1.000
_cell.length_c   1.000
_cell.angle_alpha   90.00
_cell.angle_beta   90.00
_cell.angle_gamma   90.00
#
_symmetry.space_group_name_H-M   'P 1'
#
loop_
_entity.id
_entity.type
_entity.pdbx_description
1 polymer ?
#
loop_
_entity_poly.entity_id
_entity_poly.type
_entity_poly.pdbx_seq_one_letter_code
_entity_poly.pdbx_strand_id
1 'polypeptide(L)'
;MRENSSKIVTILLDLVMPKVNGIEVLKIIRREKIVEDVPIFIITADNSEETMYEAYELGVKDVLEKPFVPYFLKKRIESVIELYKVKETQKKLLKDLNQKFSNILKLAEENKEIESSIKNILKEFNKFEIIQEE
;
A
#
# COMPACT_ATOMS: atom_id res chain seq x y z
N MET A 1 -18.69 10.41 13.67
CA MET A 1 -17.97 9.30 14.33
C MET A 1 -18.22 7.99 13.57
N ARG A 2 -17.39 7.68 12.56
CA ARG A 2 -17.18 6.32 12.02
C ARG A 2 -15.80 6.27 11.37
N GLU A 3 -14.75 6.40 12.17
CA GLU A 3 -13.36 6.22 11.73
C GLU A 3 -12.63 5.31 12.72
N ASN A 4 -13.04 4.06 12.74
CA ASN A 4 -12.20 2.94 13.18
C ASN A 4 -12.57 1.77 12.27
N SER A 5 -12.26 1.91 10.98
CA SER A 5 -12.23 0.74 10.11
C SER A 5 -10.95 0.00 10.48
N SER A 6 -11.05 -1.01 11.33
CA SER A 6 -9.92 -1.85 11.73
C SER A 6 -9.37 -2.55 10.49
N LYS A 7 -8.24 -2.05 9.96
CA LYS A 7 -7.58 -2.66 8.80
C LYS A 7 -6.91 -3.96 9.22
N ILE A 8 -7.25 -5.04 8.55
CA ILE A 8 -6.66 -6.37 8.82
C ILE A 8 -5.23 -6.36 8.28
N VAL A 9 -4.26 -6.63 9.16
CA VAL A 9 -2.83 -6.65 8.80
C VAL A 9 -2.33 -8.06 8.52
N THR A 10 -2.90 -9.05 9.19
CA THR A 10 -2.60 -10.47 8.99
C THR A 10 -3.75 -11.32 9.51
N ILE A 11 -3.83 -12.58 9.07
CA ILE A 11 -4.84 -13.56 9.50
C ILE A 11 -4.10 -14.79 10.02
N LEU A 12 -4.62 -15.35 11.11
CA LEU A 12 -4.23 -16.65 11.64
C LEU A 12 -5.41 -17.59 11.42
N LEU A 13 -5.22 -18.64 10.62
CA LEU A 13 -6.27 -19.55 10.20
C LEU A 13 -6.00 -20.95 10.75
N ASP A 14 -6.98 -21.51 11.45
CA ASP A 14 -6.95 -22.91 11.88
C ASP A 14 -7.44 -23.80 10.74
N LEU A 15 -6.76 -24.93 10.48
CA LEU A 15 -7.24 -25.91 9.49
C LEU A 15 -8.25 -26.88 10.11
N VAL A 16 -7.98 -27.30 11.35
CA VAL A 16 -8.78 -28.30 12.03
C VAL A 16 -9.86 -27.58 12.83
N MET A 17 -10.97 -27.27 12.17
CA MET A 17 -12.14 -26.64 12.79
C MET A 17 -13.37 -27.54 12.72
N PRO A 18 -14.25 -27.51 13.73
CA PRO A 18 -15.53 -28.19 13.64
C PRO A 18 -16.41 -27.52 12.58
N LYS A 19 -17.05 -28.35 11.73
CA LYS A 19 -18.01 -27.98 10.67
C LYS A 19 -17.43 -27.40 9.38
N VAL A 20 -16.32 -26.69 9.41
CA VAL A 20 -15.73 -26.04 8.22
C VAL A 20 -14.24 -26.35 8.16
N ASN A 21 -13.73 -26.81 7.02
CA ASN A 21 -12.30 -27.05 6.84
C ASN A 21 -11.58 -25.73 6.55
N GLY A 22 -10.51 -25.40 7.29
CA GLY A 22 -9.76 -24.17 7.06
C GLY A 22 -9.11 -24.09 5.67
N ILE A 23 -8.79 -25.21 5.03
CA ILE A 23 -8.31 -25.23 3.64
C ILE A 23 -9.41 -24.75 2.69
N GLU A 24 -10.66 -25.15 2.90
CA GLU A 24 -11.78 -24.67 2.09
C GLU A 24 -12.00 -23.16 2.28
N VAL A 25 -11.86 -22.67 3.51
CA VAL A 25 -11.89 -21.23 3.81
C VAL A 25 -10.78 -20.51 3.03
N LEU A 26 -9.56 -21.04 3.05
CA LEU A 26 -8.43 -20.47 2.31
C LEU A 26 -8.69 -20.43 0.81
N LYS A 27 -9.23 -21.51 0.23
CA LYS A 27 -9.64 -21.58 -1.18
C LYS A 27 -10.67 -20.50 -1.52
N ILE A 28 -11.68 -20.32 -0.67
CA ILE A 28 -12.69 -19.27 -0.85
C ILE A 28 -12.05 -17.89 -0.79
N ILE A 29 -11.22 -17.62 0.22
CA ILE A 29 -10.54 -16.32 0.38
C ILE A 29 -9.73 -15.96 -0.87
N ARG A 30 -9.00 -16.93 -1.44
CA ARG A 30 -8.18 -16.72 -2.63
C ARG A 30 -9.02 -16.56 -3.90
N ARG A 31 -10.03 -17.42 -4.10
CA ARG A 31 -10.91 -17.37 -5.27
C ARG A 31 -11.72 -16.07 -5.32
N GLU A 32 -12.30 -15.66 -4.20
CA GLU A 32 -13.14 -14.47 -4.09
C GLU A 32 -12.33 -13.19 -3.81
N LYS A 33 -10.99 -13.28 -3.74
CA LYS A 33 -10.07 -12.16 -3.51
C LYS A 33 -10.40 -11.26 -2.30
N ILE A 34 -10.93 -11.86 -1.23
CA ILE A 34 -11.46 -11.12 -0.07
C ILE A 34 -10.36 -10.29 0.63
N VAL A 35 -9.14 -10.80 0.67
CA VAL A 35 -7.98 -10.20 1.35
C VAL A 35 -6.67 -10.46 0.59
N GLU A 36 -6.62 -10.02 -0.68
CA GLU A 36 -5.53 -10.32 -1.62
C GLU A 36 -4.13 -9.92 -1.09
N ASP A 37 -4.02 -8.78 -0.41
CA ASP A 37 -2.74 -8.26 0.12
C ASP A 37 -2.41 -8.69 1.57
N VAL A 38 -3.30 -9.43 2.23
CA VAL A 38 -3.14 -9.77 3.65
C VAL A 38 -2.43 -11.13 3.80
N PRO A 39 -1.26 -11.19 4.47
CA PRO A 39 -0.59 -12.45 4.74
C PRO A 39 -1.42 -13.31 5.68
N ILE A 40 -1.64 -14.56 5.28
CA ILE A 40 -2.36 -15.57 6.06
C ILE A 40 -1.34 -16.57 6.61
N PHE A 41 -1.36 -16.78 7.92
CA PHE A 41 -0.63 -17.82 8.62
C PHE A 41 -1.58 -18.95 8.93
N ILE A 42 -1.19 -20.18 8.66
CA ILE A 42 -1.93 -21.33 9.15
C ILE A 42 -1.42 -21.74 10.52
N ILE A 43 -2.33 -22.16 11.38
CA ILE A 43 -2.01 -22.80 12.66
C ILE A 43 -2.80 -24.11 12.74
N THR A 44 -2.14 -25.26 12.67
CA THR A 44 -2.82 -26.56 12.53
C THR A 44 -2.18 -27.65 13.39
N ALA A 45 -2.97 -28.62 13.85
CA ALA A 45 -2.46 -29.86 14.42
C ALA A 45 -2.25 -30.95 13.33
N ASP A 46 -2.90 -30.79 12.18
CA ASP A 46 -2.68 -31.63 11.00
C ASP A 46 -1.47 -31.08 10.22
N ASN A 47 -0.38 -31.83 10.24
CA ASN A 47 0.89 -31.52 9.57
C ASN A 47 1.18 -32.47 8.39
N SER A 48 0.14 -33.11 7.85
CA SER A 48 0.30 -33.98 6.67
C SER A 48 0.93 -33.21 5.51
N GLU A 49 1.91 -33.84 4.85
CA GLU A 49 2.69 -33.19 3.78
C GLU A 49 1.79 -32.65 2.66
N GLU A 50 0.75 -33.39 2.28
CA GLU A 50 -0.23 -32.98 1.28
C GLU A 50 -0.97 -31.69 1.66
N THR A 51 -1.46 -31.60 2.90
CA THR A 51 -2.16 -30.41 3.41
C THR A 51 -1.23 -29.21 3.48
N MET A 52 0.02 -29.42 3.90
CA MET A 52 1.04 -28.37 3.95
C MET A 52 1.36 -27.86 2.54
N TYR A 53 1.53 -28.77 1.58
CA TYR A 53 1.81 -28.41 0.20
C TYR A 53 0.65 -27.60 -0.41
N GLU A 54 -0.58 -28.08 -0.23
CA GLU A 54 -1.78 -27.40 -0.70
C GLU A 54 -1.92 -25.99 -0.09
N ALA A 55 -1.66 -25.85 1.21
CA ALA A 55 -1.64 -24.56 1.88
C ALA A 55 -0.64 -23.58 1.25
N TYR A 56 0.59 -24.03 0.99
CA TYR A 56 1.62 -23.19 0.37
C TYR A 56 1.28 -22.81 -1.08
N GLU A 57 0.73 -23.74 -1.87
CA GLU A 57 0.23 -23.45 -3.23
C GLU A 57 -0.88 -22.39 -3.23
N LEU A 58 -1.71 -22.35 -2.18
CA LEU A 58 -2.72 -21.32 -1.97
C LEU A 58 -2.15 -19.97 -1.46
N GLY A 59 -0.82 -19.84 -1.36
CA GLY A 59 -0.13 -18.58 -1.06
C GLY A 59 -0.26 -18.14 0.39
N VAL A 60 -0.17 -19.07 1.35
CA VAL A 60 0.01 -18.71 2.76
C VAL A 60 1.42 -18.18 3.01
N LYS A 61 1.54 -17.34 4.04
CA LYS A 61 2.83 -16.78 4.45
C LYS A 61 3.72 -17.84 5.11
N ASP A 62 3.11 -18.68 5.93
CA ASP A 62 3.77 -19.67 6.76
C ASP A 62 2.72 -20.61 7.37
N VAL A 63 3.17 -21.78 7.83
CA VAL A 63 2.35 -22.75 8.54
C VAL A 63 3.00 -23.11 9.87
N LEU A 64 2.23 -23.01 10.95
CA LEU A 64 2.66 -23.32 12.31
C LEU A 64 1.95 -24.58 12.81
N GLU A 65 2.74 -25.59 13.17
CA GLU A 65 2.23 -26.81 13.79
C GLU A 65 1.93 -26.57 15.29
N LYS A 66 0.80 -27.12 15.75
CA LYS A 66 0.43 -27.17 17.17
C LYS A 66 1.00 -28.45 17.81
N PRO A 67 1.57 -28.36 19.03
CA PRO A 67 1.72 -27.16 19.85
C PRO A 67 2.91 -26.29 19.42
N PHE A 68 2.74 -24.97 19.41
CA PHE A 68 3.80 -23.99 19.15
C PHE A 68 4.09 -23.15 20.40
N VAL A 69 5.30 -22.58 20.47
CA VAL A 69 5.66 -21.64 21.53
C VAL A 69 5.08 -20.26 21.21
N PRO A 70 4.19 -19.68 22.05
CA PRO A 70 3.52 -18.41 21.76
C PRO A 70 4.48 -17.24 21.51
N TYR A 71 5.65 -17.25 22.15
CA TYR A 71 6.70 -16.25 21.94
C TYR A 71 7.13 -16.14 20.47
N PHE A 72 7.35 -17.27 19.79
CA PHE A 72 7.78 -17.26 18.38
C PHE A 72 6.65 -16.81 17.45
N LEU A 73 5.40 -17.24 17.69
CA LEU A 73 4.27 -16.76 16.91
C LEU A 73 4.11 -15.24 17.05
N LYS A 74 4.20 -14.72 18.28
CA LYS A 74 4.17 -13.27 18.54
C LYS A 74 5.25 -12.55 17.76
N LYS A 75 6.49 -13.05 17.74
CA LYS A 75 7.59 -12.44 16.97
C LYS A 75 7.32 -12.43 15.46
N ARG A 76 6.79 -13.53 14.90
CA ARG A 76 6.40 -13.59 13.48
C ARG A 76 5.34 -12.54 13.14
N ILE A 77 4.30 -12.41 13.99
CA ILE A 77 3.23 -11.42 13.80
C ILE A 77 3.77 -9.99 13.95
N GLU A 78 4.60 -9.72 14.95
CA GLU A 78 5.22 -8.40 15.16
C GLU A 78 6.01 -7.95 13.92
N SER A 79 6.80 -8.83 13.32
CA SER A 79 7.55 -8.53 12.09
C SER A 79 6.63 -8.22 10.90
N VAL A 80 5.50 -8.90 10.77
CA VAL A 80 4.52 -8.59 9.72
C VAL A 80 3.86 -7.23 9.94
N ILE A 81 3.50 -6.91 11.19
CA ILE A 81 2.93 -5.61 11.54
C ILE A 81 3.93 -4.48 11.27
N GLU A 82 5.20 -4.68 11.62
CA GLU A 82 6.26 -3.71 11.37
C GLU A 82 6.43 -3.46 9.87
N LEU A 83 6.54 -4.53 9.07
CA LEU A 83 6.63 -4.42 7.61
C LEU A 83 5.41 -3.71 7.01
N TYR A 84 4.22 -4.00 7.52
CA TYR A 84 2.99 -3.33 7.10
C TYR A 84 3.04 -1.81 7.40
N LYS A 85 3.47 -1.42 8.60
CA LYS A 85 3.60 0.00 9.00
C LYS A 85 4.60 0.75 8.11
N VAL A 86 5.73 0.12 7.79
CA VAL A 86 6.73 0.68 6.87
C VAL A 86 6.12 0.91 5.50
N LYS A 87 5.45 -0.09 4.92
CA LYS A 87 4.78 0.02 3.62
C LYS A 87 3.70 1.11 3.60
N GLU A 88 2.91 1.23 4.66
CA GLU A 88 1.87 2.25 4.75
C GLU A 88 2.47 3.67 4.82
N THR A 89 3.55 3.83 5.58
CA THR A 89 4.30 5.08 5.66
C THR A 89 4.89 5.46 4.30
N GLN A 90 5.47 4.49 3.59
CA GLN A 90 6.02 4.69 2.26
C GLN A 90 4.93 5.11 1.25
N LYS A 91 3.77 4.45 1.26
CA LYS A 91 2.62 4.83 0.41
C LYS A 91 2.18 6.27 0.68
N LYS A 92 2.09 6.67 1.94
CA LYS A 92 1.74 8.04 2.33
C LYS A 92 2.78 9.04 1.82
N LEU A 93 4.07 8.75 2.02
CA LEU A 93 5.16 9.61 1.55
C LEU A 93 5.15 9.79 0.03
N LEU A 94 4.93 8.71 -0.73
CA LEU A 94 4.82 8.76 -2.18
C LEU A 94 3.64 9.62 -2.64
N LYS A 95 2.49 9.51 -1.97
CA LYS A 95 1.32 10.35 -2.25
C LYS A 95 1.62 11.83 -2.00
N ASP A 96 2.24 12.15 -0.87
CA ASP A 96 2.60 13.52 -0.51
C ASP A 96 3.64 14.10 -1.49
N LEU A 97 4.60 13.28 -1.90
CA LEU A 97 5.63 13.67 -2.88
C LEU A 97 5.02 13.97 -4.25
N ASN A 98 4.14 13.09 -4.75
CA ASN A 98 3.45 13.32 -6.02
C ASN A 98 2.60 14.60 -5.99
N GLN A 99 1.93 14.87 -4.87
CA GLN A 99 1.18 16.12 -4.72
C GLN A 99 2.10 17.36 -4.77
N LYS A 100 3.25 17.30 -4.10
CA LYS A 100 4.23 18.40 -4.14
C LYS A 100 4.77 18.62 -5.55
N PHE A 101 5.08 17.55 -6.29
CA PHE A 101 5.50 17.65 -7.68
C PHE A 101 4.44 18.32 -8.56
N SER A 102 3.17 17.92 -8.43
CA SER A 102 2.07 18.57 -9.18
C SER A 102 1.97 20.07 -8.89
N ASN A 103 2.13 20.46 -7.62
CA ASN A 103 2.10 21.87 -7.24
C ASN A 103 3.29 22.65 -7.84
N ILE A 104 4.50 22.08 -7.83
CA ILE A 104 5.69 22.71 -8.43
C ILE A 104 5.53 22.87 -9.93
N LEU A 105 5.01 21.85 -10.63
CA LEU A 105 4.77 21.93 -12.06
C LEU A 105 3.80 23.08 -12.41
N LYS A 106 2.72 23.22 -11.63
CA LYS A 106 1.77 24.32 -11.81
C LYS A 106 2.43 25.69 -11.62
N LEU A 107 3.24 25.86 -10.58
CA LEU A 107 3.98 27.12 -10.36
C LEU A 107 4.96 27.42 -11.50
N ALA A 108 5.61 26.39 -12.06
CA ALA A 108 6.51 26.57 -13.19
C ALA A 108 5.78 27.00 -14.47
N GLU A 109 4.56 26.53 -14.69
CA GLU A 109 3.70 26.97 -15.80
C GLU A 109 3.27 28.44 -15.61
N GLU A 110 2.77 28.80 -14.42
CA GLU A 110 2.38 30.18 -14.09
C GLU A 110 3.55 31.17 -14.29
N ASN A 111 4.77 30.79 -13.88
CA ASN A 111 5.96 31.62 -14.08
C ASN A 111 6.28 31.85 -15.57
N LYS A 112 6.12 30.84 -16.44
CA LYS A 112 6.33 31.01 -17.89
C LYS A 112 5.33 31.97 -18.53
N GLU A 113 4.07 31.94 -18.08
CA GLU A 113 3.06 32.88 -18.55
C GLU A 113 3.38 34.32 -18.13
N ILE A 114 3.85 34.49 -16.89
CA ILE A 114 4.32 35.78 -16.38
C ILE A 114 5.52 36.28 -17.20
N GLU A 115 6.53 35.44 -17.45
CA GLU A 115 7.70 35.81 -18.28
C GLU A 115 7.30 36.26 -19.69
N SER A 116 6.38 35.53 -20.33
CA SER A 116 5.83 35.90 -21.64
C SER A 116 5.14 37.27 -21.61
N SER A 117 4.34 37.51 -20.57
CA SER A 117 3.64 38.78 -20.36
C SER A 117 4.61 39.95 -20.16
N ILE A 118 5.65 39.78 -19.33
CA ILE A 118 6.72 40.77 -19.13
C ILE A 118 7.41 41.08 -20.45
N LYS A 119 7.77 40.06 -21.24
CA LYS A 119 8.45 40.24 -22.53
C LYS A 119 7.59 41.02 -23.53
N ASN A 120 6.27 40.81 -23.51
CA ASN A 120 5.35 41.56 -24.37
C ASN A 120 5.26 43.03 -23.95
N ILE A 121 5.14 43.29 -22.64
CA ILE A 121 5.11 44.65 -22.09
C ILE A 121 6.39 45.41 -22.46
N LEU A 122 7.57 44.81 -22.27
CA LEU A 122 8.86 45.44 -22.62
C LEU A 122 8.96 45.78 -24.12
N LYS A 123 8.42 44.92 -25.00
CA LYS A 123 8.36 45.21 -26.44
C LYS A 123 7.46 46.40 -26.76
N GLU A 124 6.35 46.56 -26.04
CA GLU A 124 5.47 47.72 -26.21
C GLU A 124 6.17 48.99 -25.74
N PHE A 125 6.79 49.00 -24.55
CA PHE A 125 7.54 50.15 -24.05
C PHE A 125 8.63 50.64 -25.01
N ASN A 126 9.46 49.74 -25.56
CA ASN A 126 10.50 50.12 -26.53
C ASN A 126 9.94 50.72 -27.82
N LYS A 127 8.69 50.41 -28.20
CA LYS A 127 8.05 51.10 -29.35
C LYS A 127 7.68 52.54 -29.02
N PHE A 128 7.40 52.88 -27.77
CA PHE A 128 7.03 54.23 -27.36
C PHE A 128 8.23 55.17 -27.25
N GLU A 129 9.41 54.69 -26.85
CA GLU A 129 10.63 55.52 -26.80
C GLU A 129 11.11 55.96 -28.20
N ILE A 130 10.92 55.12 -29.23
CA ILE A 130 11.34 55.45 -30.62
C ILE A 130 10.49 56.58 -31.23
N ILE A 131 9.30 56.86 -30.69
CA ILE A 131 8.36 57.87 -31.24
C ILE A 131 8.59 59.26 -30.62
N GLN A 132 9.44 59.39 -29.59
CA GLN A 132 9.72 60.68 -28.94
C GLN A 132 11.01 61.38 -29.42
N GLU A 133 11.76 60.79 -30.35
CA GLU A 133 12.98 61.37 -30.93
C GLU A 133 12.81 62.02 -32.33
N GLU A 134 11.59 62.09 -32.87
CA GLU A 134 11.26 62.84 -34.10
C GLU A 134 10.57 64.18 -33.81
#